data_AF-A0AAV2HGM2-F1
#
_entry.id   AF-A0AAV2HGM2-F1
#
_cell.length_a   1.000
_cell.length_b   1.000
_cell.length_c   1.000
_cell.angle_alpha   90.00
_cell.angle_beta   90.00
_cell.angle_gamma   90.00
#
_symmetry.space_group_name_H-M   'P 1'
#
loop_
_entity.id
_entity.type
_entity.pdbx_description
1 polymer ?
#
loop_
_entity_poly.entity_id
_entity_poly.type
_entity_poly.pdbx_seq_one_letter_code
_entity_poly.pdbx_strand_id
1 'polypeptide(L)'
;MIAAAFSAMLVVATTVRATYVNEWDKPFEFRCPEGQVIMYISSVHENFYDDRRWEFICRTVGYTHNCVSSGYVNEYDKPLTYTCPGNGVIAGVESINDNYYEDRRFKFTCCDVSLRVPVECSTTDYINNFDGKMTLLVPEGQAVKSIYSWHDNYYEDRRWKVQLCQV
;
A
#
# COMPACT_ATOMS: atom_id res chain seq x y z
N MET A 1 -19.66 14.73 56.58
CA MET A 1 -19.39 15.25 55.22
C MET A 1 -18.32 14.36 54.62
N ILE A 2 -18.66 13.53 53.64
CA ILE A 2 -17.71 12.64 52.97
C ILE A 2 -17.40 13.29 51.61
N ALA A 3 -16.15 13.70 51.42
CA ALA A 3 -15.69 14.25 50.14
C ALA A 3 -15.41 13.07 49.19
N ALA A 4 -16.16 12.98 48.09
CA ALA A 4 -15.87 12.04 47.01
C ALA A 4 -14.75 12.62 46.14
N ALA A 5 -13.61 11.93 46.09
CA ALA A 5 -12.54 12.26 45.16
C ALA A 5 -12.86 11.64 43.79
N PHE A 6 -13.18 12.48 42.81
CA PHE A 6 -13.28 12.06 41.42
C PHE A 6 -11.88 11.88 40.85
N SER A 7 -11.49 10.63 40.61
CA SER A 7 -10.27 10.31 39.87
C SER A 7 -10.53 10.57 38.38
N ALA A 8 -9.88 11.58 37.83
CA ALA A 8 -9.87 11.81 36.39
C ALA A 8 -9.01 10.74 35.72
N MET A 9 -9.63 9.78 35.04
CA MET A 9 -8.92 8.90 34.11
C MET A 9 -8.38 9.74 32.95
N LEU A 10 -7.06 9.88 32.88
CA LEU A 10 -6.38 10.45 31.73
C LEU A 10 -6.55 9.48 30.56
N VAL A 11 -7.44 9.80 29.62
CA VAL A 11 -7.50 9.09 28.33
C VAL A 11 -6.28 9.52 27.53
N VAL A 12 -5.19 8.76 27.64
CA VAL A 12 -4.05 8.92 26.74
C VAL A 12 -4.49 8.39 25.38
N ALA A 13 -4.89 9.29 24.49
CA ALA A 13 -5.06 8.97 23.09
C ALA A 13 -3.67 8.63 22.54
N THR A 14 -3.36 7.35 22.44
CA THR A 14 -2.20 6.88 21.71
C THR A 14 -2.42 7.26 20.25
N THR A 15 -1.68 8.25 19.76
CA THR A 15 -1.57 8.44 18.32
C THR A 15 -0.99 7.15 17.78
N VAL A 16 -1.78 6.34 17.07
CA VAL A 16 -1.24 5.26 16.25
C VAL A 16 -0.41 5.97 15.18
N ARG A 17 0.89 6.17 15.46
CA ARG A 17 1.85 6.43 14.39
C ARG A 17 1.83 5.14 13.59
N ALA A 18 1.20 5.18 12.43
CA ALA A 18 1.39 4.14 11.46
C ALA A 18 2.89 4.07 11.16
N THR A 19 3.52 3.00 11.66
CA THR A 19 4.94 2.75 11.51
C THR A 19 5.19 2.24 10.11
N TYR A 20 6.32 2.63 9.52
CA TYR A 20 6.75 2.02 8.27
C TYR A 20 6.83 0.50 8.42
N VAL A 21 6.40 -0.22 7.39
CA VAL A 21 6.44 -1.69 7.36
C VAL A 21 7.83 -2.24 7.04
N ASN A 22 8.77 -1.36 6.68
CA ASN A 22 10.17 -1.66 6.44
C ASN A 22 11.09 -0.55 6.95
N GLU A 23 12.34 -0.94 7.19
CA GLU A 23 13.49 -0.02 7.24
C GLU A 23 14.11 0.14 5.83
N TRP A 24 15.03 1.09 5.69
CA TRP A 24 15.79 1.31 4.44
C TRP A 24 16.57 0.06 4.02
N ASP A 25 16.57 -0.23 2.73
CA ASP A 25 17.20 -1.39 2.06
C ASP A 25 16.71 -2.75 2.60
N LYS A 26 15.62 -2.74 3.37
CA LYS A 26 15.02 -3.95 3.92
C LYS A 26 13.78 -4.35 3.13
N PRO A 27 13.56 -5.66 3.00
CA PRO A 27 12.35 -6.17 2.38
C PRO A 27 11.15 -5.97 3.32
N PHE A 28 9.95 -6.08 2.76
CA PHE A 28 8.74 -6.25 3.55
C PHE A 28 7.75 -7.19 2.89
N GLU A 29 6.88 -7.75 3.72
CA GLU A 29 5.64 -8.40 3.33
C GLU A 29 4.52 -7.79 4.17
N PHE A 30 3.55 -7.17 3.51
CA PHE A 30 2.37 -6.60 4.15
C PHE A 30 1.11 -7.21 3.54
N ARG A 31 0.19 -7.63 4.40
CA ARG A 31 -1.11 -8.15 3.98
C ARG A 31 -2.19 -7.68 4.95
N CYS A 32 -3.29 -7.18 4.40
CA CYS A 32 -4.46 -6.87 5.20
C CYS A 32 -5.06 -8.14 5.81
N PRO A 33 -5.59 -8.07 7.05
CA PRO A 33 -6.35 -9.16 7.65
C PRO A 33 -7.52 -9.61 6.77
N GLU A 34 -8.02 -10.81 7.03
CA GLU A 34 -9.22 -11.32 6.35
C GLU A 34 -10.40 -10.34 6.50
N GLY A 35 -11.13 -10.16 5.41
CA GLY A 35 -12.23 -9.22 5.32
C GLY A 35 -11.82 -7.76 5.10
N GLN A 36 -10.52 -7.50 4.91
CA GLN A 36 -9.99 -6.16 4.70
C GLN A 36 -9.22 -6.00 3.40
N VAL A 37 -9.18 -4.77 2.88
CA VAL A 37 -8.38 -4.36 1.71
C VAL A 37 -7.63 -3.07 2.02
N ILE A 38 -6.61 -2.76 1.23
CA ILE A 38 -5.79 -1.55 1.41
C ILE A 38 -6.66 -0.31 1.14
N MET A 39 -6.74 0.59 2.13
CA MET A 39 -7.42 1.88 2.00
C MET A 39 -6.47 3.07 1.92
N TYR A 40 -5.24 2.92 2.40
CA TYR A 40 -4.25 3.99 2.40
C TYR A 40 -2.88 3.41 2.10
N ILE A 41 -2.15 4.10 1.22
CA ILE A 41 -0.77 3.81 0.88
C ILE A 41 0.02 5.09 1.04
N SER A 42 1.10 5.03 1.79
CA SER A 42 2.06 6.13 1.94
C SER A 42 3.46 5.61 1.79
N SER A 43 4.32 6.42 1.18
CA SER A 43 5.74 6.09 1.07
C SER A 43 6.58 7.35 1.02
N VAL A 44 7.75 7.30 1.66
CA VAL A 44 8.76 8.37 1.62
C VAL A 44 10.04 7.82 1.00
N HIS A 45 10.70 8.65 0.21
CA HIS A 45 12.01 8.40 -0.38
C HIS A 45 13.10 9.07 0.47
N GLU A 46 14.32 8.54 0.46
CA GLU A 46 15.48 9.17 1.08
C GLU A 46 16.74 8.89 0.23
N ASN A 47 17.41 9.96 -0.20
CA ASN A 47 18.47 9.93 -1.22
C ASN A 47 19.84 9.45 -0.73
N PHE A 48 20.04 9.23 0.57
CA PHE A 48 21.25 8.55 1.05
C PHE A 48 21.14 7.04 0.86
N TYR A 49 19.92 6.50 0.94
CA TYR A 49 19.65 5.08 0.69
C TYR A 49 19.14 4.81 -0.73
N ASP A 50 18.70 5.84 -1.45
CA ASP A 50 17.99 5.72 -2.72
C ASP A 50 16.87 4.66 -2.65
N ASP A 51 16.12 4.76 -1.56
CA ASP A 51 15.16 3.75 -1.17
C ASP A 51 13.87 4.37 -0.62
N ARG A 52 12.81 3.56 -0.63
CA ARG A 52 11.49 3.91 -0.12
C ARG A 52 11.11 3.10 1.11
N ARG A 53 10.60 3.79 2.13
CA ARG A 53 9.83 3.17 3.22
C ARG A 53 8.34 3.26 2.97
N TRP A 54 7.61 2.25 3.41
CA TRP A 54 6.21 2.03 3.05
C TRP A 54 5.31 1.97 4.27
N GLU A 55 4.09 2.46 4.10
CA GLU A 55 3.05 2.49 5.12
C GLU A 55 1.73 2.11 4.45
N PHE A 56 0.99 1.20 5.08
CA PHE A 56 -0.29 0.72 4.58
C PHE A 56 -1.32 0.71 5.71
N ILE A 57 -2.54 1.12 5.41
CA ILE A 57 -3.68 0.97 6.33
C ILE A 57 -4.80 0.22 5.59
N CYS A 58 -5.45 -0.68 6.31
CA CYS A 58 -6.52 -1.51 5.82
C CYS A 58 -7.88 -0.99 6.27
N ARG A 59 -8.93 -1.29 5.49
CA ARG A 59 -10.32 -1.13 5.90
C ARG A 59 -11.09 -2.42 5.75
N THR A 60 -12.10 -2.60 6.57
CA THR A 60 -13.08 -3.68 6.44
C THR A 60 -13.95 -3.48 5.20
N VAL A 61 -14.09 -4.54 4.41
CA VAL A 61 -14.98 -4.64 3.24
C VAL A 61 -15.88 -5.88 3.32
N GLY A 62 -16.08 -6.45 4.50
CA GLY A 62 -16.90 -7.65 4.69
C GLY A 62 -16.07 -8.92 4.60
N TYR A 63 -16.42 -9.85 3.72
CA TYR A 63 -15.69 -11.12 3.54
C TYR A 63 -14.78 -11.04 2.30
N THR A 64 -13.53 -11.49 2.45
CA THR A 64 -12.57 -11.62 1.36
C THR A 64 -12.17 -13.08 1.20
N HIS A 65 -12.04 -13.56 -0.04
CA HIS A 65 -11.74 -14.96 -0.33
C HIS A 65 -10.89 -15.08 -1.60
N ASN A 66 -10.52 -16.31 -1.98
CA ASN A 66 -9.72 -16.61 -3.17
C ASN A 66 -8.43 -15.78 -3.27
N CYS A 67 -7.76 -15.56 -2.14
CA CYS A 67 -6.57 -14.74 -2.11
C CYS A 67 -5.38 -15.44 -2.78
N VAL A 68 -4.75 -14.79 -3.76
CA VAL A 68 -3.59 -15.31 -4.49
C VAL A 68 -2.51 -14.24 -4.60
N SER A 69 -1.29 -14.62 -4.26
CA SER A 69 -0.09 -13.80 -4.44
C SER A 69 0.53 -14.07 -5.81
N SER A 70 0.96 -13.00 -6.47
CA SER A 70 1.76 -13.07 -7.70
C SER A 70 3.21 -13.46 -7.39
N GLY A 71 3.97 -13.80 -8.44
CA GLY A 71 5.44 -13.69 -8.40
C GLY A 71 5.88 -12.21 -8.45
N TYR A 72 7.17 -11.95 -8.55
CA TYR A 72 7.65 -10.58 -8.78
C TYR A 72 7.19 -10.11 -10.16
N VAL A 73 6.47 -8.99 -10.20
CA VAL A 73 5.78 -8.51 -11.40
C VAL A 73 6.61 -7.51 -12.21
N ASN A 74 7.78 -7.14 -11.71
CA ASN A 74 8.76 -6.30 -12.38
C ASN A 74 10.18 -6.83 -12.15
N GLU A 75 11.09 -6.40 -13.01
CA GLU A 75 12.53 -6.43 -12.79
C GLU A 75 12.99 -5.05 -12.27
N TYR A 76 14.22 -4.99 -11.74
CA TYR A 76 14.86 -3.72 -11.36
C TYR A 76 15.04 -2.80 -12.58
N ASP A 77 14.96 -1.49 -12.36
CA ASP A 77 15.02 -0.41 -13.35
C ASP A 77 13.97 -0.49 -14.45
N LYS A 78 13.02 -1.43 -14.33
CA LYS A 78 11.96 -1.64 -15.31
C LYS A 78 10.62 -1.12 -14.80
N PRO A 79 9.75 -0.70 -15.73
CA PRO A 79 8.39 -0.35 -15.39
C PRO A 79 7.66 -1.52 -14.73
N LEU A 80 6.76 -1.17 -13.82
CA LEU A 80 5.83 -2.10 -13.20
C LEU A 80 4.45 -1.82 -13.77
N THR A 81 3.76 -2.87 -14.20
CA THR A 81 2.32 -2.81 -14.51
C THR A 81 1.69 -4.11 -14.08
N TYR A 82 0.76 -4.04 -13.13
CA TYR A 82 0.08 -5.21 -12.63
C TYR A 82 -1.39 -4.95 -12.34
N THR A 83 -2.24 -5.87 -12.78
CA THR A 83 -3.68 -5.89 -12.53
C THR A 83 -4.04 -7.20 -11.87
N CYS A 84 -4.76 -7.14 -10.76
CA CYS A 84 -5.23 -8.35 -10.09
C CYS A 84 -6.11 -9.18 -11.03
N PRO A 85 -5.90 -10.51 -11.13
CA PRO A 85 -6.68 -11.37 -12.01
C PRO A 85 -8.15 -11.45 -11.57
N GLY A 86 -9.05 -11.76 -12.51
CA GLY A 86 -10.47 -11.99 -12.23
C GLY A 86 -11.14 -10.81 -11.50
N ASN A 87 -11.83 -11.11 -10.40
CA ASN A 87 -12.51 -10.12 -9.55
C ASN A 87 -11.63 -9.61 -8.40
N GLY A 88 -10.36 -10.02 -8.34
CA GLY A 88 -9.48 -9.71 -7.25
C GLY A 88 -9.12 -8.22 -7.18
N VAL A 89 -8.87 -7.73 -5.98
CA VAL A 89 -8.32 -6.40 -5.70
C VAL A 89 -7.10 -6.54 -4.78
N ILE A 90 -6.20 -5.56 -4.80
CA ILE A 90 -4.96 -5.60 -4.02
C ILE A 90 -5.28 -5.54 -2.52
N ALA A 91 -4.87 -6.59 -1.81
CA ALA A 91 -5.01 -6.73 -0.36
C ALA A 91 -3.65 -6.94 0.34
N GLY A 92 -2.56 -7.07 -0.41
CA GLY A 92 -1.21 -7.15 0.14
C GLY A 92 -0.14 -6.79 -0.88
N VAL A 93 1.02 -6.40 -0.37
CA VAL A 93 2.20 -5.99 -1.12
C VAL A 93 3.44 -6.58 -0.46
N GLU A 94 4.32 -7.18 -1.24
CA GLU A 94 5.64 -7.64 -0.81
C GLU A 94 6.68 -6.96 -1.70
N SER A 95 7.82 -6.59 -1.14
CA SER A 95 8.90 -6.00 -1.90
C SER A 95 10.27 -6.33 -1.34
N ILE A 96 11.23 -6.49 -2.25
CA ILE A 96 12.66 -6.58 -1.96
C ILE A 96 13.38 -5.42 -2.64
N ASN A 97 14.39 -4.88 -1.96
CA ASN A 97 15.31 -3.87 -2.49
C ASN A 97 16.63 -4.56 -2.89
N ASP A 98 17.36 -3.97 -3.83
CA ASP A 98 18.72 -4.34 -4.19
C ASP A 98 19.60 -3.10 -4.34
N ASN A 99 20.64 -2.98 -3.51
CA ASN A 99 21.56 -1.84 -3.48
C ASN A 99 22.46 -1.71 -4.72
N TYR A 100 22.54 -2.70 -5.62
CA TYR A 100 23.25 -2.50 -6.88
C TYR A 100 22.41 -1.70 -7.87
N TYR A 101 21.10 -1.94 -7.88
CA TYR A 101 20.16 -1.22 -8.73
C TYR A 101 19.56 0.02 -8.05
N GLU A 102 19.67 0.11 -6.71
CA GLU A 102 18.97 1.11 -5.89
C GLU A 102 17.47 1.16 -6.22
N ASP A 103 16.89 -0.03 -6.29
CA ASP A 103 15.52 -0.20 -6.77
C ASP A 103 14.84 -1.42 -6.13
N ARG A 104 13.52 -1.50 -6.30
CA ARG A 104 12.65 -2.50 -5.71
C ARG A 104 11.92 -3.35 -6.72
N ARG A 105 11.81 -4.65 -6.42
CA ARG A 105 10.85 -5.56 -7.04
C ARG A 105 9.63 -5.71 -6.15
N PHE A 106 8.48 -5.95 -6.76
CA PHE A 106 7.20 -6.02 -6.06
C PHE A 106 6.42 -7.30 -6.42
N LYS A 107 5.73 -7.84 -5.41
CA LYS A 107 4.64 -8.81 -5.57
C LYS A 107 3.37 -8.21 -4.97
N PHE A 108 2.24 -8.67 -5.48
CA PHE A 108 0.93 -8.26 -5.00
C PHE A 108 0.07 -9.46 -4.67
N THR A 109 -0.64 -9.37 -3.54
CA THR A 109 -1.66 -10.32 -3.13
C THR A 109 -3.03 -9.76 -3.49
N CYS A 110 -3.77 -10.52 -4.29
CA CYS A 110 -5.10 -10.18 -4.76
C CYS A 110 -6.14 -11.03 -4.04
N CYS A 111 -7.23 -10.44 -3.56
CA CYS A 111 -8.36 -11.17 -2.97
C CYS A 111 -9.67 -10.74 -3.62
N ASP A 112 -10.60 -11.66 -3.77
CA ASP A 112 -11.97 -11.37 -4.17
C ASP A 112 -12.75 -10.80 -2.97
N VAL A 113 -13.55 -9.76 -3.19
CA VAL A 113 -14.49 -9.23 -2.20
C VAL A 113 -15.85 -9.87 -2.44
N SER A 114 -16.43 -10.50 -1.42
CA SER A 114 -17.66 -11.27 -1.61
C SER A 114 -18.85 -10.42 -2.05
N LEU A 115 -19.64 -10.98 -2.97
CA LEU A 115 -20.83 -10.37 -3.56
C LEU A 115 -20.56 -9.07 -4.35
N ARG A 116 -19.29 -8.80 -4.67
CA ARG A 116 -18.85 -7.57 -5.32
C ARG A 116 -17.93 -7.89 -6.49
N VAL A 117 -18.02 -7.09 -7.54
CA VAL A 117 -17.17 -7.19 -8.73
C VAL A 117 -16.57 -5.82 -8.98
N PRO A 118 -15.26 -5.68 -9.19
CA PRO A 118 -14.64 -4.42 -9.55
C PRO A 118 -15.24 -3.85 -10.85
N VAL A 119 -15.91 -2.70 -10.76
CA VAL A 119 -16.53 -1.99 -11.88
C VAL A 119 -16.21 -0.50 -11.84
N GLU A 120 -16.57 0.25 -12.88
CA GLU A 120 -16.41 1.72 -12.94
C GLU A 120 -14.97 2.17 -12.56
N CYS A 121 -14.00 1.56 -13.23
CA CYS A 121 -12.59 1.73 -12.92
C CYS A 121 -12.02 3.02 -13.52
N SER A 122 -11.23 3.76 -12.73
CA SER A 122 -10.49 4.95 -13.19
C SER A 122 -9.03 4.89 -12.75
N THR A 123 -8.13 5.23 -13.68
CA THR A 123 -6.69 5.30 -13.41
C THR A 123 -6.31 6.72 -13.01
N THR A 124 -5.56 6.86 -11.93
CA THR A 124 -5.05 8.15 -11.47
C THR A 124 -3.94 8.66 -12.39
N ASP A 125 -3.66 9.97 -12.32
CA ASP A 125 -2.33 10.47 -12.68
C ASP A 125 -1.26 9.96 -11.70
N TYR A 126 0.00 10.36 -11.91
CA TYR A 126 1.06 10.03 -10.95
C TYR A 126 0.73 10.61 -9.57
N ILE A 127 0.65 9.73 -8.57
CA ILE A 127 0.31 10.09 -7.19
C ILE A 127 1.52 10.58 -6.38
N ASN A 128 2.68 10.67 -7.03
CA ASN A 128 3.90 11.29 -6.51
C ASN A 128 4.83 11.73 -7.64
N ASN A 129 5.75 12.65 -7.31
CA ASN A 129 6.96 12.89 -8.08
C ASN A 129 8.12 12.02 -7.59
N PHE A 130 9.20 11.93 -8.36
CA PHE A 130 10.46 11.35 -7.89
C PHE A 130 10.98 12.15 -6.68
N ASP A 131 11.63 11.46 -5.75
CA ASP A 131 12.04 11.90 -4.41
C ASP A 131 10.88 12.41 -3.54
N GLY A 132 9.66 12.39 -4.09
CA GLY A 132 8.46 12.92 -3.46
C GLY A 132 7.81 11.88 -2.55
N LYS A 133 7.16 12.39 -1.51
CA LYS A 133 6.22 11.60 -0.72
C LYS A 133 5.08 11.12 -1.63
N MET A 134 4.79 9.82 -1.55
CA MET A 134 3.61 9.22 -2.14
C MET A 134 2.51 9.13 -1.10
N THR A 135 1.28 9.47 -1.48
CA THR A 135 0.10 9.28 -0.64
C THR A 135 -1.11 8.98 -1.50
N LEU A 136 -1.81 7.90 -1.16
CA LEU A 136 -3.09 7.52 -1.75
C LEU A 136 -4.07 7.22 -0.63
N LEU A 137 -5.22 7.89 -0.65
CA LEU A 137 -6.40 7.48 0.11
C LEU A 137 -7.41 6.93 -0.89
N VAL A 138 -7.77 5.65 -0.74
CA VAL A 138 -8.78 5.02 -1.57
C VAL A 138 -10.17 5.44 -1.06
N PRO A 139 -11.04 6.03 -1.88
CA PRO A 139 -12.41 6.36 -1.47
C PRO A 139 -13.18 5.15 -0.94
N GLU A 140 -14.14 5.39 -0.06
CA GLU A 140 -15.05 4.35 0.42
C GLU A 140 -15.83 3.73 -0.75
N GLY A 141 -16.09 2.42 -0.69
CA GLY A 141 -16.73 1.68 -1.79
C GLY A 141 -15.84 1.47 -3.02
N GLN A 142 -14.55 1.81 -2.97
CA GLN A 142 -13.58 1.46 -4.02
C GLN A 142 -12.52 0.47 -3.53
N ALA A 143 -11.66 -0.01 -4.42
CA ALA A 143 -10.45 -0.75 -4.07
C ALA A 143 -9.41 -0.60 -5.19
N VAL A 144 -8.14 -0.85 -4.85
CA VAL A 144 -7.05 -0.83 -5.84
C VAL A 144 -7.11 -2.10 -6.69
N LYS A 145 -7.37 -1.95 -7.99
CA LYS A 145 -7.43 -3.05 -8.96
C LYS A 145 -6.11 -3.26 -9.70
N SER A 146 -5.46 -2.16 -10.09
CA SER A 146 -4.20 -2.16 -10.82
C SER A 146 -3.23 -1.15 -10.22
N ILE A 147 -1.94 -1.42 -10.36
CA ILE A 147 -0.84 -0.55 -9.93
C ILE A 147 0.20 -0.46 -11.03
N TYR A 148 0.72 0.75 -11.22
CA TYR A 148 1.70 1.08 -12.25
C TYR A 148 2.82 1.87 -11.61
N SER A 149 4.05 1.60 -12.02
CA SER A 149 5.22 2.33 -11.55
C SER A 149 6.23 2.54 -12.66
N TRP A 150 6.89 3.70 -12.63
CA TRP A 150 8.00 4.02 -13.50
C TRP A 150 9.21 4.42 -12.66
N HIS A 151 10.35 3.77 -12.90
CA HIS A 151 11.64 4.04 -12.27
C HIS A 151 12.48 4.96 -13.16
N ASP A 152 13.32 5.79 -12.55
CA ASP A 152 14.26 6.67 -13.25
C ASP A 152 15.62 6.69 -12.53
N ASN A 153 16.66 6.23 -13.24
CA ASN A 153 18.02 6.09 -12.71
C ASN A 153 18.71 7.41 -12.34
N TYR A 154 18.20 8.58 -12.75
CA TYR A 154 18.76 9.84 -12.25
C TYR A 154 18.37 10.08 -10.79
N TYR A 155 17.16 9.66 -10.42
CA TYR A 155 16.62 9.78 -9.07
C TYR A 155 16.82 8.50 -8.24
N GLU A 156 17.07 7.37 -8.90
CA GLU A 156 16.98 6.02 -8.34
C GLU A 156 15.67 5.80 -7.56
N ASP A 157 14.58 6.27 -8.17
CA ASP A 157 13.29 6.34 -7.51
C ASP A 157 12.14 6.03 -8.46
N ARG A 158 10.99 5.71 -7.89
CA ARG A 158 9.76 5.31 -8.57
C ARG A 158 8.61 6.29 -8.36
N ARG A 159 7.92 6.62 -9.46
CA ARG A 159 6.60 7.28 -9.46
C ARG A 159 5.47 6.30 -9.74
N TRP A 160 4.34 6.50 -9.09
CA TRP A 160 3.25 5.53 -9.02
C TRP A 160 1.94 6.05 -9.60
N LYS A 161 1.17 5.17 -10.23
CA LYS A 161 -0.25 5.36 -10.55
C LYS A 161 -1.03 4.15 -10.07
N VAL A 162 -2.32 4.32 -9.82
CA VAL A 162 -3.22 3.21 -9.47
C VAL A 162 -4.49 3.29 -10.30
N GLN A 163 -5.13 2.13 -10.51
CA GLN A 163 -6.50 2.06 -10.97
C GLN A 163 -7.40 1.69 -9.80
N LEU A 164 -8.36 2.55 -9.52
CA LEU A 164 -9.38 2.33 -8.48
C LEU A 164 -10.68 1.92 -9.16
N CYS A 165 -11.33 0.89 -8.62
CA CYS A 165 -12.64 0.42 -9.10
C CYS A 165 -13.63 0.41 -7.93
N GLN A 166 -14.91 0.59 -8.21
CA GLN A 166 -15.98 0.37 -7.25
C GLN A 166 -16.07 -1.11 -6.87
N VAL A 167 -16.22 -1.40 -5.58
CA VAL A 167 -16.46 -2.73 -5.02
C VAL A 167 -17.58 -2.69 -3.99
#